data_AF-A0A928J173-F1
#
_entry.id   AF-A0A928J173-F1
#
_cell.length_a   1.000
_cell.length_b   1.000
_cell.length_c   1.000
_cell.angle_alpha   90.00
_cell.angle_beta   90.00
_cell.angle_gamma   90.00
#
_symmetry.space_group_name_H-M   'P 1'
#
loop_
_entity.id
_entity.type
_entity.pdbx_description
1 polymer ?
#
loop_
_entity_poly.entity_id
_entity_poly.type
_entity_poly.pdbx_seq_one_letter_code
_entity_poly.pdbx_strand_id
1 'polypeptide(L)'
;MSKDFNKKIFSILLDISRGDRSWRQFASDCEISYVQMRKLATCKQENPPRVKLLKKIVDNSTGDIEMEDYLFAIGFQQEDSNKQTLPLSTNLIKQGDAFFEKYLSLSMGQRKMINDFIDFLSGRE
;
A
#
# COMPACT_ATOMS: atom_id res chain seq x y z
N MET A 1 7.43 10.90 -14.77
CA MET A 1 6.38 10.90 -13.73
C MET A 1 7.09 10.84 -12.39
N SER A 2 6.88 11.83 -11.52
CA SER A 2 7.64 11.97 -10.26
C SER A 2 7.50 10.70 -9.40
N LYS A 3 8.60 10.22 -8.82
CA LYS A 3 8.75 8.91 -8.16
C LYS A 3 8.57 9.05 -6.64
N ASP A 4 7.48 9.71 -6.23
CA ASP A 4 7.34 10.20 -4.86
C ASP A 4 6.59 9.24 -3.95
N PHE A 5 6.90 9.34 -2.66
CA PHE A 5 6.29 8.59 -1.58
C PHE A 5 4.77 8.85 -1.48
N ASN A 6 3.95 7.84 -1.79
CA ASN A 6 2.50 7.89 -1.60
C ASN A 6 2.14 7.58 -0.13
N LYS A 7 2.10 8.65 0.67
CA LYS A 7 1.81 8.59 2.12
C LYS A 7 0.44 7.96 2.42
N LYS A 8 -0.56 8.19 1.57
CA LYS A 8 -1.93 7.67 1.73
C LYS A 8 -1.97 6.15 1.57
N ILE A 9 -1.41 5.63 0.47
CA ILE A 9 -1.31 4.19 0.25
C ILE A 9 -0.51 3.54 1.38
N PHE A 10 0.63 4.14 1.76
CA PHE A 10 1.45 3.63 2.85
C PHE A 10 0.69 3.55 4.19
N SER A 11 -0.10 4.58 4.52
CA SER A 11 -0.95 4.60 5.72
C SER A 11 -1.98 3.48 5.71
N ILE A 12 -2.62 3.23 4.57
CA ILE A 12 -3.58 2.11 4.41
C ILE A 12 -2.88 0.77 4.59
N LEU A 13 -1.72 0.56 3.96
CA LEU A 13 -0.93 -0.66 4.12
C LEU A 13 -0.53 -0.91 5.58
N LEU A 14 -0.19 0.14 6.33
CA LEU A 14 0.09 0.05 7.76
C LEU A 14 -1.13 -0.35 8.58
N ASP A 15 -2.31 0.16 8.25
CA ASP A 15 -3.52 -0.18 9.00
C ASP A 15 -3.93 -1.64 8.77
N ILE A 16 -3.78 -2.14 7.54
CA ILE A 16 -3.97 -3.56 7.21
C ILE A 16 -2.93 -4.43 7.93
N SER A 17 -1.65 -4.04 7.84
CA SER A 17 -0.54 -4.77 8.47
C SER A 17 -0.61 -4.82 10.00
N ARG A 18 -1.19 -3.80 10.61
CA ARG A 18 -1.44 -3.76 12.06
C ARG A 18 -2.48 -4.81 12.47
N GLY A 19 -3.51 -5.00 11.66
CA GLY A 19 -4.68 -5.79 12.02
C GLY A 19 -5.36 -5.24 13.29
N ASP A 20 -5.73 -6.12 14.20
CA ASP A 20 -6.48 -5.74 15.42
C ASP A 20 -5.60 -5.11 16.52
N ARG A 21 -4.27 -5.14 16.36
CA ARG A 21 -3.33 -4.63 17.38
C ARG A 21 -3.44 -3.12 17.55
N SER A 22 -3.22 -2.59 18.76
CA SER A 22 -3.07 -1.14 18.90
C SER A 22 -1.81 -0.63 18.19
N TRP A 23 -1.78 0.65 17.80
CA TRP A 23 -0.59 1.27 17.20
C TRP A 23 0.66 1.16 18.09
N ARG A 24 0.48 1.16 19.41
CA ARG A 24 1.58 1.01 20.36
C ARG A 24 2.10 -0.41 20.40
N GLN A 25 1.21 -1.40 20.37
CA GLN A 25 1.58 -2.80 20.29
C GLN A 25 2.32 -3.08 18.98
N PHE A 26 1.74 -2.70 17.84
CA PHE A 26 2.36 -2.94 16.54
C PHE A 26 3.72 -2.24 16.38
N ALA A 27 3.86 -1.01 16.90
CA ALA A 27 5.15 -0.33 16.93
C ALA A 27 6.20 -1.12 17.75
N SER A 28 5.78 -1.68 18.89
CA SER A 28 6.64 -2.52 19.73
C SER A 28 7.06 -3.80 19.01
N ASP A 29 6.12 -4.50 18.38
CA ASP A 29 6.37 -5.74 17.65
C ASP A 29 7.38 -5.51 16.51
N CYS A 30 7.22 -4.41 15.77
CA CYS A 30 8.14 -4.03 14.69
C CYS A 30 9.46 -3.42 15.19
N GLU A 31 9.65 -3.24 16.50
CA GLU A 31 10.80 -2.54 17.09
C GLU A 31 11.02 -1.13 16.49
N ILE A 32 9.93 -0.37 16.35
CA ILE A 32 9.91 1.01 15.86
C ILE A 32 9.36 1.90 16.98
N SER A 33 9.88 3.13 17.13
CA SER A 33 9.32 4.05 18.12
C SER A 33 7.85 4.34 17.82
N TYR A 34 7.01 4.36 18.85
CA TYR A 34 5.58 4.67 18.71
C TYR A 34 5.35 6.00 17.97
N VAL A 35 6.17 7.02 18.26
CA VAL A 35 6.10 8.33 17.58
C VAL A 35 6.34 8.19 16.08
N GLN A 36 7.35 7.42 15.68
CA GLN A 36 7.65 7.19 14.27
C GLN A 36 6.52 6.40 13.58
N MET A 37 6.02 5.33 14.20
CA MET A 37 4.89 4.57 13.67
C MET A 37 3.66 5.47 13.46
N ARG A 38 3.35 6.35 14.42
CA ARG A 38 2.24 7.30 14.30
C ARG A 38 2.45 8.34 13.20
N LYS A 39 3.68 8.84 13.00
CA LYS A 39 3.98 9.75 11.89
C LYS A 39 3.72 9.09 10.54
N LEU A 40 4.10 7.82 10.39
CA LEU A 40 3.84 7.04 9.18
C LEU A 40 2.34 6.81 8.98
N ALA A 41 1.63 6.35 10.00
CA ALA A 41 0.20 6.06 9.93
C ALA A 41 -0.67 7.30 9.66
N THR A 42 -0.20 8.50 10.03
CA THR A 42 -0.96 9.75 9.86
C THR A 42 -0.50 10.60 8.68
N CYS A 43 0.29 10.02 7.75
CA CYS A 43 0.81 10.70 6.57
C CYS A 43 1.68 11.94 6.89
N LYS A 44 2.23 12.05 8.12
CA LYS A 44 3.06 13.18 8.56
C LYS A 44 4.56 12.96 8.31
N GLN A 45 4.92 11.79 7.79
CA GLN A 45 6.29 11.49 7.42
C GLN A 45 6.57 12.12 6.06
N GLU A 46 7.54 13.03 5.98
CA GLU A 46 7.88 13.70 4.72
C GLU A 46 8.63 12.79 3.75
N ASN A 47 9.68 12.13 4.24
CA ASN A 47 10.54 11.31 3.40
C ASN A 47 10.17 9.82 3.49
N PRO A 48 10.26 9.07 2.39
CA PRO A 48 9.98 7.64 2.39
C PRO A 48 10.85 6.91 3.43
N PRO A 49 10.29 5.92 4.15
CA PRO A 49 11.08 5.11 5.06
C PRO A 49 12.12 4.28 4.32
N ARG A 50 13.24 4.00 4.98
CA ARG A 50 14.28 3.13 4.44
C ARG A 50 13.81 1.67 4.39
N VAL A 51 14.32 0.90 3.43
CA VAL A 51 14.02 -0.54 3.28
C VAL A 51 14.23 -1.34 4.57
N LYS A 52 15.25 -1.01 5.37
CA LYS A 52 15.49 -1.66 6.68
C LYS A 52 14.30 -1.49 7.64
N LEU A 53 13.63 -0.34 7.61
CA LEU A 53 12.44 -0.09 8.42
C LEU A 53 11.24 -0.84 7.84
N LEU A 54 11.09 -0.84 6.51
CA LEU A 54 10.01 -1.60 5.84
C LEU A 54 10.08 -3.08 6.19
N LYS A 55 11.29 -3.66 6.19
CA LYS A 55 11.49 -5.07 6.55
C LYS A 55 10.94 -5.40 7.93
N LYS A 56 11.24 -4.55 8.93
CA LYS A 56 10.72 -4.72 10.29
C LYS A 56 9.20 -4.73 10.36
N ILE A 57 8.55 -3.91 9.51
CA ILE A 57 7.09 -3.85 9.41
C ILE A 57 6.57 -5.15 8.80
N VAL A 58 7.07 -5.52 7.62
CA VAL A 58 6.64 -6.71 6.86
C VAL A 58 6.80 -7.99 7.68
N ASP A 59 7.94 -8.15 8.37
CA ASP A 59 8.22 -9.32 9.21
C ASP A 59 7.18 -9.50 10.34
N ASN A 60 6.42 -8.46 10.68
CA ASN A 60 5.39 -8.45 11.71
C ASN A 60 3.99 -8.08 11.15
N SER A 61 3.82 -8.05 9.83
CA SER A 61 2.57 -7.65 9.17
C SER A 61 1.53 -8.76 9.20
N THR A 62 0.26 -8.38 9.28
CA THR A 62 -0.90 -9.23 9.01
C THR A 62 -1.52 -8.89 7.64
N GLY A 63 -2.39 -9.77 7.13
CA GLY A 63 -3.20 -9.46 5.95
C GLY A 63 -2.45 -9.55 4.62
N ASP A 64 -1.49 -10.48 4.52
CA ASP A 64 -0.77 -10.83 3.29
C ASP A 64 -0.11 -9.62 2.58
N ILE A 65 0.35 -8.63 3.36
CA ILE A 65 1.11 -7.49 2.85
C ILE A 65 2.57 -7.87 2.70
N GLU A 66 3.11 -7.69 1.50
CA GLU A 66 4.48 -8.03 1.13
C GLU A 66 5.39 -6.78 1.08
N MET A 67 6.69 -7.01 0.92
CA MET A 67 7.66 -5.91 0.80
C MET A 67 7.37 -5.05 -0.43
N GLU A 68 6.96 -5.70 -1.52
CA GLU A 68 6.63 -5.15 -2.82
C GLU A 68 5.53 -4.08 -2.71
N ASP A 69 4.53 -4.29 -1.87
CA ASP A 69 3.45 -3.33 -1.62
C ASP A 69 3.99 -2.03 -1.00
N TYR A 70 4.88 -2.16 -0.02
CA TYR A 70 5.52 -1.01 0.60
C TYR A 70 6.51 -0.32 -0.32
N LEU A 71 7.27 -1.07 -1.11
CA LEU A 71 8.18 -0.54 -2.13
C LEU A 71 7.41 0.28 -3.17
N PHE A 72 6.28 -0.23 -3.65
CA PHE A 72 5.38 0.51 -4.52
C PHE A 72 4.92 1.81 -3.86
N ALA A 73 4.46 1.76 -2.61
CA ALA A 73 3.99 2.95 -1.90
C ALA A 73 5.09 4.00 -1.69
N ILE A 74 6.36 3.61 -1.51
CA ILE A 74 7.48 4.55 -1.40
C ILE A 74 8.05 5.02 -2.74
N GLY A 75 7.43 4.64 -3.86
CA GLY A 75 7.86 5.04 -5.21
C GLY A 75 9.05 4.24 -5.76
N PHE A 76 9.40 3.11 -5.12
CA PHE A 76 10.42 2.20 -5.63
C PHE A 76 9.81 1.30 -6.70
N GLN A 77 10.07 1.62 -7.97
CA GLN A 77 9.87 0.70 -9.07
C GLN A 77 11.20 0.05 -9.40
N GLN A 78 11.20 -1.28 -9.51
CA GLN A 78 12.31 -2.02 -10.10
C GLN A 78 12.51 -1.43 -11.50
N GLU A 79 13.67 -0.81 -11.76
CA GLU A 79 14.00 -0.30 -13.10
C GLU A 79 13.97 -1.51 -14.04
N ASP A 80 13.00 -1.53 -14.95
CA ASP A 80 12.84 -2.56 -15.98
C ASP A 80 14.10 -2.64 -16.84
N SER A 81 15.09 -3.43 -16.40
CA SER A 81 16.16 -3.92 -17.28
C SER A 81 15.64 -4.98 -18.26
N ASN A 82 14.35 -5.29 -18.22
CA ASN A 82 13.62 -5.97 -19.27
C ASN A 82 12.13 -5.67 -19.07
N LYS A 83 11.47 -5.18 -20.13
CA LYS A 83 10.03 -5.40 -20.31
C LYS A 83 9.79 -6.91 -20.51
N GLN A 84 10.06 -7.71 -19.49
CA GLN A 84 9.33 -8.93 -19.32
C GLN A 84 8.12 -8.47 -18.54
N THR A 85 6.97 -8.47 -19.22
CA THR A 85 5.70 -8.77 -18.56
C THR A 85 6.03 -9.73 -17.43
N LEU A 86 6.01 -9.24 -16.18
CA LEU A 86 5.83 -10.11 -15.02
C LEU A 86 4.78 -11.10 -15.50
N PRO A 87 5.03 -12.42 -15.51
CA PRO A 87 3.96 -13.35 -15.82
C PRO A 87 2.90 -13.04 -14.78
N LEU A 88 1.91 -12.24 -15.18
CA LEU A 88 0.77 -11.89 -14.38
C LEU A 88 0.21 -13.27 -14.11
N SER A 89 0.40 -13.74 -12.87
CA SER A 89 -0.04 -15.07 -12.48
C SER A 89 -1.43 -15.23 -13.05
N THR A 90 -1.72 -16.36 -13.69
CA THR A 90 -3.02 -16.56 -14.36
C THR A 90 -4.20 -16.34 -13.38
N ASN A 91 -3.92 -16.40 -12.07
CA ASN A 91 -4.82 -16.01 -10.99
C ASN A 91 -5.05 -14.49 -10.87
N LEU A 92 -4.03 -13.63 -11.06
CA LEU A 92 -4.16 -12.16 -11.07
C LEU A 92 -4.96 -11.66 -12.28
N ILE A 93 -4.80 -12.27 -13.45
CA ILE A 93 -5.62 -11.94 -14.64
C ILE A 93 -7.09 -12.30 -14.38
N LYS A 94 -7.34 -13.51 -13.87
CA LYS A 94 -8.70 -13.96 -13.50
C LYS A 94 -9.33 -13.11 -12.38
N GLN A 95 -8.54 -12.68 -11.40
CA GLN A 95 -9.02 -11.76 -10.36
C GLN A 95 -9.23 -10.35 -10.90
N GLY A 96 -8.41 -9.89 -11.84
CA GLY A 96 -8.59 -8.62 -12.55
C GLY A 96 -9.90 -8.59 -13.35
N ASP A 97 -10.18 -9.67 -14.10
CA ASP A 97 -11.43 -9.83 -14.83
C ASP A 97 -12.63 -9.89 -13.88
N ALA A 98 -12.54 -10.68 -12.80
CA ALA A 98 -13.61 -10.78 -11.80
C ALA A 98 -13.85 -9.44 -11.05
N PHE A 99 -12.79 -8.68 -10.75
CA PHE A 99 -12.90 -7.35 -10.16
C PHE A 99 -13.55 -6.37 -11.14
N PHE A 100 -13.16 -6.40 -12.41
CA PHE A 100 -13.71 -5.52 -13.44
C PHE A 100 -15.19 -5.80 -13.69
N GLU A 101 -15.58 -7.08 -13.79
CA GLU A 101 -16.99 -7.48 -13.88
C GLU A 101 -17.78 -7.03 -12.65
N LYS A 102 -17.21 -7.19 -11.44
CA LYS A 102 -17.82 -6.68 -10.21
C LYS A 102 -17.97 -5.16 -10.26
N TYR A 103 -16.96 -4.41 -10.67
CA TYR A 103 -17.02 -2.97 -10.83
C TYR A 103 -18.10 -2.54 -11.83
N LEU A 104 -18.23 -3.23 -12.96
CA LEU A 104 -19.27 -2.97 -13.96
C LEU A 104 -20.68 -3.32 -13.45
N SER A 105 -20.80 -4.29 -12.55
CA SER A 105 -22.08 -4.64 -11.92
C SER A 105 -22.60 -3.61 -10.90
N LEU A 106 -21.74 -2.68 -10.44
CA LEU A 106 -22.11 -1.65 -9.47
C LEU A 106 -23.00 -0.56 -10.07
N SER A 107 -23.80 0.08 -9.22
CA SER A 107 -24.58 1.25 -9.59
C SER A 107 -23.70 2.45 -9.98
N MET A 108 -24.27 3.42 -10.71
CA MET A 108 -23.56 4.65 -11.09
C MET A 108 -23.01 5.42 -9.88
N GLY A 109 -23.77 5.49 -8.79
CA GLY A 109 -23.33 6.14 -7.55
C GLY A 109 -22.13 5.44 -6.89
N GLN A 110 -22.14 4.11 -6.85
CA GLN A 110 -21.04 3.32 -6.30
C GLN A 110 -19.78 3.42 -7.17
N ARG A 111 -19.91 3.36 -8.50
CA ARG A 111 -18.78 3.58 -9.41
C ARG A 111 -18.18 4.96 -9.25
N LYS A 112 -19.03 6.00 -9.11
CA LYS A 112 -18.56 7.36 -8.83
C LYS A 112 -17.74 7.40 -7.54
N MET A 113 -18.24 6.83 -6.44
CA MET A 113 -17.51 6.76 -5.17
C MET A 113 -16.16 6.07 -5.32
N ILE A 114 -16.07 4.97 -6.09
CA ILE A 114 -14.80 4.28 -6.36
C ILE A 114 -13.83 5.18 -7.14
N ASN A 115 -14.31 5.87 -8.18
CA ASN A 115 -13.47 6.78 -8.96
C ASN A 115 -12.98 7.96 -8.11
N ASP A 116 -13.87 8.55 -7.31
CA ASP A 116 -13.50 9.62 -6.36
C ASP A 116 -12.43 9.12 -5.36
N PHE A 117 -12.51 7.85 -4.93
CA PHE A 117 -11.50 7.22 -4.07
C PHE A 117 -10.17 6.97 -4.80
N ILE A 118 -10.21 6.52 -6.05
CA ILE A 118 -9.01 6.36 -6.90
C ILE A 118 -8.33 7.72 -7.09
N ASP A 119 -9.11 8.78 -7.35
CA ASP A 119 -8.60 10.14 -7.48
C ASP A 119 -8.01 10.63 -6.16
N PHE A 120 -8.65 10.32 -5.03
CA PHE A 120 -8.10 10.63 -3.70
C PHE A 120 -6.75 9.95 -3.44
N LEU A 121 -6.60 8.67 -3.82
CA LEU A 121 -5.35 7.93 -3.68
C LEU A 121 -4.27 8.38 -4.67
N SER A 122 -4.70 8.82 -5.85
CA SER A 122 -3.83 9.35 -6.91
C SER A 122 -3.39 10.78 -6.64
N GLY A 123 -4.20 11.54 -5.90
CA GLY A 123 -3.90 12.89 -5.43
C GLY A 123 -2.77 12.88 -4.41
N ARG A 124 -1.61 13.37 -4.84
CA ARG A 124 -0.38 13.42 -4.03
C ARG A 124 -0.36 14.74 -3.25
N GLU A 125 -0.53 14.67 -1.93
CA GLU A 125 -0.32 15.76 -0.97
C GLU A 125 0.94 15.50 -0.12
#